data_AF-L1L965-F1
#
_entry.id   AF-L1L965-F1
#
_cell.length_a   1.000
_cell.length_b   1.000
_cell.length_c   1.000
_cell.angle_alpha   90.00
_cell.angle_beta   90.00
_cell.angle_gamma   90.00
#
_symmetry.space_group_name_H-M   'P 1'
#
loop_
_entity.id
_entity.type
_entity.pdbx_description
1 polymer ?
#
loop_
_entity_poly.entity_id
_entity_poly.type
_entity_poly.pdbx_seq_one_letter_code
_entity_poly.pdbx_strand_id
1 'polypeptide(L)' 'MGWPIATGVIEGSCRFLVKDRLDATGARWSLTGAEVVLLLRAVIDNGDFERYWRYFTELDHLHTHALRYQGQLALAA' A
#
# COMPACT_ATOMS: atom_id res chain seq x y z
N MET A 1 -10.53 -25.88 -14.94
CA MET A 1 -10.23 -25.53 -13.54
C MET A 1 -11.11 -24.35 -13.18
N GLY A 2 -12.12 -24.56 -12.33
CA GLY A 2 -13.09 -23.51 -11.96
C GLY A 2 -12.51 -22.59 -10.91
N TRP A 3 -12.60 -21.29 -11.12
CA TRP A 3 -12.30 -20.31 -10.09
C TRP A 3 -13.33 -20.45 -8.97
N PRO A 4 -12.93 -20.44 -7.69
CA PRO A 4 -13.88 -20.51 -6.59
C PRO A 4 -14.69 -19.20 -6.55
N ILE A 5 -15.84 -19.20 -7.22
CA ILE A 5 -16.90 -18.18 -7.06
C ILE A 5 -17.75 -18.55 -5.84
N ALA A 6 -17.09 -18.99 -4.77
CA ALA A 6 -17.75 -19.28 -3.51
C ALA A 6 -17.65 -18.03 -2.65
N THR A 7 -18.80 -17.45 -2.30
CA THR A 7 -18.88 -16.20 -1.51
C THR A 7 -18.08 -16.30 -0.21
N GLY A 8 -17.97 -17.49 0.40
CA GLY A 8 -17.19 -17.70 1.62
C GLY A 8 -15.69 -17.44 1.48
N VAL A 9 -15.08 -17.71 0.33
CA VAL A 9 -13.65 -17.39 0.10
C VAL A 9 -13.48 -15.87 -0.02
N ILE A 10 -14.40 -15.21 -0.74
CA ILE A 10 -14.41 -13.76 -0.90
C ILE A 10 -14.64 -13.06 0.45
N GLU A 11 -15.63 -13.51 1.23
CA GLU A 11 -15.93 -13.00 2.57
C GLU A 11 -14.78 -13.23 3.55
N GLY A 12 -14.12 -14.40 3.48
CA GLY A 12 -12.93 -14.71 4.27
C GLY A 12 -11.78 -13.74 3.98
N SER A 13 -11.49 -13.51 2.70
CA SER A 13 -10.46 -12.54 2.28
C SER A 13 -10.80 -11.11 2.69
N CYS A 14 -12.05 -10.66 2.50
CA CYS A 14 -12.48 -9.33 2.94
C CYS A 14 -12.40 -9.18 4.46
N ARG A 15 -12.80 -10.19 5.24
CA ARG A 15 -12.66 -10.16 6.70
C ARG A 15 -11.20 -10.00 7.11
N PHE A 16 -10.31 -10.81 6.56
CA PHE A 16 -8.90 -10.77 6.90
C PHE A 16 -8.23 -9.44 6.50
N LEU A 17 -8.39 -9.01 5.24
CA LEU A 17 -7.77 -7.79 4.70
C LEU A 17 -8.34 -6.50 5.30
N VAL A 18 -9.66 -6.44 5.53
CA VAL A 18 -10.35 -5.20 5.92
C VAL A 18 -10.56 -5.14 7.44
N LYS A 19 -11.19 -6.17 8.02
CA LYS A 19 -11.71 -6.11 9.40
C LYS A 19 -10.59 -5.97 10.42
N ASP A 20 -9.50 -6.74 10.27
CA ASP A 20 -8.43 -6.77 11.28
C ASP A 20 -7.75 -5.41 11.51
N ARG A 21 -7.78 -4.51 10.51
CA ARG A 21 -7.10 -3.22 10.61
C ARG A 21 -8.03 -2.02 10.65
N LEU A 22 -9.14 -2.07 9.90
CA LEU A 22 -10.06 -0.94 9.78
C LEU A 22 -11.16 -0.93 10.86
N ASP A 23 -11.47 -2.07 11.47
CA ASP A 23 -12.47 -2.20 12.56
C ASP A 23 -11.84 -2.03 13.96
N ALA A 24 -10.59 -1.55 14.02
CA ALA A 24 -9.90 -1.31 15.28
C ALA A 24 -10.51 -0.10 16.00
N THR A 25 -11.01 -0.32 17.22
CA THR A 25 -11.65 0.74 18.03
C THR A 25 -10.77 1.98 18.18
N GLY A 26 -11.35 3.15 17.91
CA GLY A 26 -10.65 4.43 18.02
C GLY A 26 -9.76 4.78 16.81
N ALA A 27 -9.64 3.91 15.82
CA ALA A 27 -8.96 4.25 14.57
C ALA A 27 -9.80 5.22 13.73
N ARG A 28 -9.14 6.23 13.16
CA ARG A 28 -9.75 7.17 12.21
C ARG A 28 -9.06 7.00 10.87
N TRP A 29 -9.86 6.76 9.83
CA TRP A 29 -9.37 6.52 8.49
C TRP A 29 -9.95 7.54 7.52
N SER A 30 -9.09 8.19 6.74
CA SER A 30 -9.52 8.79 5.48
C SER A 30 -9.66 7.68 4.44
N LEU A 31 -10.48 7.89 3.41
CA LEU A 31 -10.65 6.91 2.31
C LEU A 31 -9.30 6.55 1.70
N THR A 32 -8.48 7.55 1.37
CA THR A 32 -7.14 7.37 0.82
C THR A 32 -6.23 6.60 1.78
N GLY A 33 -6.25 6.92 3.08
CA GLY A 33 -5.43 6.23 4.07
C GLY A 33 -5.82 4.77 4.26
N ALA A 34 -7.13 4.49 4.26
CA ALA A 34 -7.64 3.12 4.32
C ALA A 34 -7.22 2.32 3.08
N GLU A 35 -7.39 2.89 1.88
CA GLU A 35 -7.05 2.23 0.62
C GLU A 35 -5.56 1.86 0.54
N VAL A 36 -4.67 2.81 0.87
CA VAL A 36 -3.22 2.55 0.85
C VAL A 36 -2.84 1.42 1.82
N VAL A 37 -3.43 1.39 3.01
CA VAL A 37 -3.19 0.33 3.98
C VAL A 37 -3.71 -1.02 3.48
N LEU A 38 -4.89 -1.06 2.86
CA LEU A 38 -5.44 -2.29 2.27
C LEU A 38 -4.55 -2.83 1.15
N LEU A 39 -4.07 -1.96 0.26
CA LEU A 39 -3.17 -2.34 -0.83
C LEU A 39 -1.84 -2.90 -0.29
N LEU A 40 -1.24 -2.24 0.71
CA LEU A 40 -0.02 -2.73 1.34
C LEU A 40 -0.22 -4.10 1.98
N ARG A 41 -1.35 -4.32 2.67
CA ARG A 41 -1.68 -5.62 3.25
C ARG A 41 -1.85 -6.70 2.19
N ALA A 42 -2.54 -6.41 1.09
CA ALA A 42 -2.69 -7.36 -0.01
C ALA A 42 -1.32 -7.78 -0.59
N VAL A 43 -0.38 -6.85 -0.73
CA VAL A 43 1.00 -7.16 -1.15
C VAL A 43 1.71 -8.08 -0.16
N ILE A 44 1.56 -7.84 1.15
CA ILE A 44 2.16 -8.67 2.20
C ILE A 44 1.56 -10.09 2.19
N ASP A 45 0.23 -10.20 2.13
CA ASP A 45 -0.48 -11.47 2.18
C ASP A 45 -0.21 -12.33 0.93
N ASN A 46 0.05 -11.69 -0.21
CA ASN A 46 0.50 -12.37 -1.44
C ASN A 46 1.98 -12.79 -1.41
N GLY A 47 2.76 -12.36 -0.39
CA GLY A 47 4.19 -12.64 -0.29
C GLY A 47 5.09 -11.77 -1.17
N ASP A 48 4.53 -10.72 -1.78
CA ASP A 48 5.23 -9.84 -2.73
C ASP A 48 5.91 -8.64 -2.07
N PHE A 49 5.93 -8.59 -0.74
CA PHE A 49 6.42 -7.43 0.02
C PHE A 49 7.84 -7.03 -0.34
N GLU A 50 8.79 -7.97 -0.40
CA GLU A 50 10.19 -7.67 -0.72
C GLU A 50 10.36 -7.06 -2.11
N ARG A 51 9.58 -7.55 -3.09
CA ARG A 51 9.59 -7.02 -4.45
C ARG A 51 9.03 -5.61 -4.50
N TYR A 52 7.90 -5.40 -3.83
CA TYR A 52 7.27 -4.08 -3.73
C TYR A 52 8.18 -3.08 -3.00
N TRP A 53 8.78 -3.49 -1.89
CA TRP A 53 9.64 -2.65 -1.07
C TRP A 53 10.84 -2.14 -1.86
N ARG A 54 11.54 -3.03 -2.58
CA ARG A 54 12.64 -2.64 -3.48
C ARG A 54 12.22 -1.63 -4.54
N TYR A 55 11.07 -1.85 -5.18
CA TYR A 55 10.53 -0.92 -6.17
C TYR A 55 10.21 0.45 -5.55
N PHE A 56 9.56 0.46 -4.39
CA PHE A 56 9.20 1.68 -3.68
C PHE A 56 10.45 2.47 -3.24
N THR A 57 11.46 1.80 -2.69
CA THR A 57 12.71 2.45 -2.27
C THR A 57 13.46 3.06 -3.45
N GLU A 58 13.52 2.38 -4.60
CA GLU A 58 14.14 2.93 -5.82
C GLU A 58 13.40 4.20 -6.29
N LEU A 59 12.07 4.15 -6.33
CA LEU A 59 11.25 5.32 -6.66
C LEU A 59 11.45 6.48 -5.68
N ASP A 60 11.48 6.20 -4.38
CA ASP A 60 11.68 7.21 -3.34
C ASP A 60 13.07 7.86 -3.46
N HIS A 61 14.10 7.06 -3.75
CA HIS A 61 15.44 7.58 -4.04
C HIS A 61 15.44 8.49 -5.26
N LEU A 62 14.81 8.10 -6.37
CA LEU A 62 14.71 8.91 -7.58
C LEU A 62 13.92 10.21 -7.32
N HIS A 63 12.81 10.14 -6.59
CA HIS A 63 11.99 11.31 -6.27
C HIS A 63 12.73 12.28 -5.35
N THR A 64 13.35 11.77 -4.28
CA THR A 64 14.18 12.57 -3.37
C THR A 64 15.34 13.22 -4.11
N HIS A 65 15.98 12.49 -5.02
CA HIS A 65 17.05 13.02 -5.85
C HIS A 65 16.52 14.14 -6.76
N ALA A 66 15.44 13.91 -7.51
CA ALA A 66 14.83 14.92 -8.38
C ALA A 66 14.43 16.20 -7.61
N LEU A 67 13.80 16.07 -6.45
CA LEU A 67 13.44 17.19 -5.58
C LEU A 67 14.67 17.97 -5.07
N ARG A 68 15.76 17.28 -4.72
CA ARG A 68 17.01 17.93 -4.28
C ARG A 68 17.65 18.75 -5.39
N TYR A 69 17.70 18.23 -6.62
CA TYR A 69 18.23 18.97 -7.77
C TYR A 69 17.35 20.17 -8.14
N GLN A 70 16.03 20.02 -8.11
CA GLN A 70 15.11 21.15 -8.30
C GLN A 70 15.27 22.21 -7.21
N GLY A 71 15.41 21.81 -5.95
CA GLY A 71 15.65 22.72 -4.83
C GLY A 71 16.98 23.47 -4.95
N GLN A 72 18.06 22.80 -5.38
CA GLN A 72 19.35 23.44 -5.62
C GLN A 72 19.32 24.42 -6.80
N LEU A 73 18.63 24.09 -7.89
CA LEU A 73 18.43 25.02 -9.01
C LEU A 73 17.61 26.25 -8.60
N ALA A 74 16.59 26.06 -7.74
CA ALA A 74 15.76 27.16 -7.23
C ALA A 74 16.50 28.05 -6.21
N LEU A 75 17.46 27.51 -5.45
CA LEU A 75 18.30 28.27 -4.52
C LEU A 75 19.44 29.02 -5.22
N ALA A 76 19.77 28.65 -6.46
CA ALA A 76 20.85 29.25 -7.26
C ALA A 76 20.36 30.37 -8.22
N ALA A 77 19.06 30.65 -8.25
CA ALA A 77 18.42 31.71 -9.04
C ALA A 77 18.00 32.90 -8.16
#